data_AF-A0A0R0LRY8-F1
#
_entry.id   AF-A0A0R0LRY8-F1
#
_cell.length_a   1.000
_cell.length_b   1.000
_cell.length_c   1.000
_cell.angle_alpha   90.00
_cell.angle_beta   90.00
_cell.angle_gamma   90.00
#
_symmetry.space_group_name_H-M   'P 1'
#
loop_
_entity.id
_entity.type
_entity.pdbx_description
1 polymer ?
#
loop_
_entity_poly.entity_id
_entity_poly.type
_entity_poly.pdbx_seq_one_letter_code
_entity_poly.pdbx_strand_id
1 'polypeptide(L)'
;RFLEDTHDSEKDDLEKDDSEKHDLEEDIYKDSSKDLEKVDSEKDDSEKDDSEKDIQDSSKDSERDIQDSKKDSKKYDSESIFGHKFDFVIPSNEKESLIGYKTCPRLTHILTLSSKKGFKEFSDKKDIQIITDNFLYSICTKSKINCDKIPCNLEKSIKIVEGSFKTWSYQSILLKKHSNLRKFMFGKFANDLLIILRNNKKINIISAHDNSLSYILTGLGTDILERPPLASAIFIEIWSYNSVKYIRILFNNFVCLTNLDKSTNVPYETMINYLERAAISDEKELEQSCANL
;
A
#
# COMPACT_ATOMS: atom_id res chain seq x y z
N ARG A 1 2.80 -50.73 -8.17
CA ARG A 1 1.88 -51.89 -8.35
C ARG A 1 0.65 -51.58 -7.51
N PHE A 2 -0.45 -51.02 -8.02
CA PHE A 2 -0.84 -50.54 -9.38
C PHE A 2 -0.99 -48.99 -9.35
N LEU A 3 -1.15 -48.17 -10.39
CA LEU A 3 -1.30 -48.31 -11.87
C LEU A 3 -2.62 -48.84 -12.45
N GLU A 4 -3.61 -47.95 -12.59
CA GLU A 4 -4.46 -47.68 -13.79
C GLU A 4 -5.33 -46.45 -13.44
N ASP A 5 -5.20 -45.28 -14.08
CA ASP A 5 -5.44 -44.88 -15.48
C ASP A 5 -6.93 -44.69 -15.84
N THR A 6 -7.40 -43.45 -15.72
CA THR A 6 -8.45 -42.88 -16.60
C THR A 6 -8.08 -41.43 -16.93
N HIS A 7 -7.87 -41.17 -18.22
CA HIS A 7 -7.56 -39.87 -18.80
C HIS A 7 -8.83 -39.24 -19.41
N ASP A 8 -8.82 -37.92 -19.62
CA ASP A 8 -9.78 -37.14 -20.42
C ASP A 8 -11.22 -37.04 -19.83
N SER A 9 -11.97 -35.93 -19.96
CA SER A 9 -11.75 -34.66 -20.68
C SER A 9 -12.57 -33.54 -20.03
N GLU A 10 -11.96 -32.41 -19.68
CA GLU A 10 -12.66 -31.11 -19.57
C GLU A 10 -11.62 -29.97 -19.63
N LYS A 11 -11.35 -29.51 -20.84
CA LYS A 11 -10.70 -28.23 -21.13
C LYS A 11 -11.60 -27.52 -22.13
N ASP A 12 -12.30 -26.50 -21.65
CA ASP A 12 -12.72 -25.28 -22.36
C ASP A 12 -13.31 -24.33 -21.28
N ASP A 13 -13.61 -23.08 -21.64
CA ASP A 13 -14.20 -22.03 -20.78
C ASP A 13 -13.31 -21.32 -19.72
N LEU A 14 -12.05 -21.01 -20.06
CA LEU A 14 -11.24 -20.00 -19.35
C LEU A 14 -10.58 -18.95 -20.29
N GLU A 15 -11.35 -18.43 -21.27
CA GLU A 15 -10.95 -17.26 -22.09
C GLU A 15 -12.07 -16.19 -22.18
N LYS A 16 -12.53 -15.67 -21.04
CA LYS A 16 -13.43 -14.50 -20.97
C LYS A 16 -13.17 -13.61 -19.74
N ASP A 17 -11.98 -13.02 -19.63
CA ASP A 17 -11.77 -11.91 -18.68
C ASP A 17 -10.59 -10.95 -18.99
N ASP A 18 -10.16 -10.86 -20.24
CA ASP A 18 -9.10 -9.91 -20.67
C ASP A 18 -9.63 -8.69 -21.44
N SER A 19 -10.89 -8.70 -21.89
CA SER A 19 -11.49 -7.53 -22.57
C SER A 19 -11.72 -6.36 -21.62
N GLU A 20 -12.25 -6.58 -20.40
CA GLU A 20 -12.39 -5.49 -19.42
C GLU A 20 -11.01 -4.90 -19.04
N LYS A 21 -9.95 -5.73 -18.97
CA LYS A 21 -8.60 -5.24 -18.64
C LYS A 21 -8.07 -4.22 -19.65
N HIS A 22 -8.49 -4.30 -20.92
CA HIS A 22 -8.01 -3.42 -21.99
C HIS A 22 -8.77 -2.08 -22.01
N ASP A 23 -10.09 -2.10 -21.82
CA ASP A 23 -10.92 -0.89 -21.69
C ASP A 23 -10.53 -0.06 -20.45
N LEU A 24 -9.99 -0.71 -19.40
CA LEU A 24 -9.50 -0.01 -18.23
C LEU A 24 -8.30 0.92 -18.51
N GLU A 25 -7.55 0.73 -19.60
CA GLU A 25 -6.28 1.41 -19.89
C GLU A 25 -6.46 2.79 -20.53
N GLU A 26 -7.31 2.91 -21.54
CA GLU A 26 -7.47 4.18 -22.28
C GLU A 26 -8.11 5.28 -21.44
N ASP A 27 -9.13 4.94 -20.64
CA ASP A 27 -9.91 5.91 -19.86
C ASP A 27 -9.06 6.70 -18.86
N ILE A 28 -8.13 6.03 -18.16
CA ILE A 28 -7.33 6.67 -17.11
C ILE A 28 -6.42 7.75 -17.72
N TYR A 29 -5.83 7.49 -18.89
CA TYR A 29 -4.99 8.46 -19.59
C TYR A 29 -5.77 9.51 -20.38
N LYS A 30 -6.92 9.16 -21.00
CA LYS A 30 -7.75 10.12 -21.74
C LYS A 30 -8.39 11.18 -20.83
N ASP A 31 -8.65 10.87 -19.57
CA ASP A 31 -9.08 11.86 -18.57
C ASP A 31 -7.88 12.56 -17.90
N SER A 32 -6.88 11.80 -17.43
CA SER A 32 -5.72 12.40 -16.73
C SER A 32 -4.90 13.38 -17.58
N SER A 33 -4.78 13.14 -18.89
CA SER A 33 -4.06 14.06 -19.79
C SER A 33 -4.80 15.38 -20.02
N LYS A 34 -6.14 15.39 -20.01
CA LYS A 34 -6.95 16.60 -20.21
C LYS A 34 -7.07 17.45 -18.95
N ASP A 35 -7.04 16.82 -17.77
CA ASP A 35 -7.12 17.53 -16.50
C ASP A 35 -5.75 18.12 -16.08
N LEU A 36 -4.63 17.52 -16.49
CA LEU A 36 -3.29 18.05 -16.20
C LEU A 36 -2.96 19.36 -16.94
N GLU A 37 -3.46 19.56 -18.16
CA GLU A 37 -3.22 20.81 -18.93
C GLU A 37 -3.98 22.04 -18.38
N LYS A 38 -4.90 21.87 -17.43
CA LYS A 38 -5.72 22.97 -16.88
C LYS A 38 -5.18 23.59 -15.58
N VAL A 39 -4.18 23.00 -14.95
CA VAL A 39 -3.72 23.43 -13.61
C VAL A 39 -2.77 24.64 -13.67
N ASP A 40 -2.18 24.94 -14.82
CA ASP A 40 -1.17 26.00 -14.98
C ASP A 40 -1.73 27.38 -15.44
N SER A 41 -3.05 27.59 -15.44
CA SER A 41 -3.65 28.83 -16.01
C SER A 41 -4.83 29.44 -15.25
N GLU A 42 -4.80 29.48 -13.92
CA GLU A 42 -5.64 30.41 -13.14
C GLU A 42 -4.76 31.35 -12.30
N LYS A 43 -4.70 32.62 -12.73
CA LYS A 43 -4.17 33.74 -11.95
C LYS A 43 -5.36 34.40 -11.27
N ASP A 44 -5.45 34.28 -9.94
CA ASP A 44 -6.40 35.07 -9.16
C ASP A 44 -5.84 36.46 -8.87
N ASP A 45 -6.50 37.47 -9.44
CA ASP A 45 -6.47 38.85 -8.96
C ASP A 45 -7.61 39.04 -7.95
N SER A 46 -7.32 39.44 -6.71
CA SER A 46 -8.27 40.22 -5.90
C SER A 46 -7.62 40.97 -4.74
N GLU A 47 -8.06 42.20 -4.52
CA GLU A 47 -7.64 43.07 -3.42
C GLU A 47 -8.62 43.01 -2.22
N LYS A 48 -8.04 43.07 -1.02
CA LYS A 48 -8.45 43.87 0.17
C LYS A 48 -9.78 43.64 0.91
N ASP A 49 -9.56 43.30 2.19
CA ASP A 49 -10.02 44.00 3.42
C ASP A 49 -11.43 43.84 4.01
N ASP A 50 -11.41 43.91 5.35
CA ASP A 50 -12.45 44.16 6.35
C ASP A 50 -13.64 43.18 6.51
N SER A 51 -13.58 42.37 7.58
CA SER A 51 -14.01 42.86 8.91
C SER A 51 -14.06 41.75 9.99
N GLU A 52 -13.76 42.13 11.23
CA GLU A 52 -13.90 41.29 12.43
C GLU A 52 -15.37 41.00 12.78
N LYS A 53 -15.62 39.80 13.35
CA LYS A 53 -16.61 39.64 14.43
C LYS A 53 -16.47 38.33 15.19
N ASP A 54 -16.29 38.46 16.51
CA ASP A 54 -16.31 37.35 17.46
C ASP A 54 -17.68 36.67 17.55
N ILE A 55 -17.69 35.34 17.61
CA ILE A 55 -18.62 34.60 18.47
C ILE A 55 -17.83 33.51 19.19
N GLN A 56 -17.94 33.52 20.51
CA GLN A 56 -17.23 32.63 21.42
C GLN A 56 -18.08 31.40 21.80
N ASP A 57 -17.43 30.24 21.82
CA ASP A 57 -17.65 29.08 22.71
C ASP A 57 -19.00 28.33 22.76
N SER A 58 -18.92 26.99 22.61
CA SER A 58 -19.24 26.07 23.73
C SER A 58 -19.09 24.58 23.36
N SER A 59 -18.07 23.91 23.93
CA SER A 59 -18.06 22.49 24.39
C SER A 59 -18.35 21.33 23.40
N LYS A 60 -17.71 20.15 23.46
CA LYS A 60 -16.74 19.58 24.43
C LYS A 60 -16.03 18.32 23.88
N ASP A 61 -14.83 18.09 24.41
CA ASP A 61 -14.21 16.78 24.73
C ASP A 61 -13.99 15.72 23.63
N SER A 62 -12.79 15.76 23.03
CA SER A 62 -11.97 14.54 22.92
C SER A 62 -10.47 14.85 23.06
N GLU A 63 -10.04 15.12 24.30
CA GLU A 63 -8.62 15.19 24.63
C GLU A 63 -7.93 13.84 24.34
N ARG A 64 -6.96 13.85 23.44
CA ARG A 64 -5.80 12.96 23.52
C ARG A 64 -4.59 13.87 23.58
N ASP A 65 -3.91 13.87 24.73
CA ASP A 65 -2.77 14.73 25.00
C ASP A 65 -1.70 14.65 23.92
N ILE A 66 -1.58 15.73 23.16
CA ILE A 66 -0.34 16.11 22.47
C ILE A 66 0.14 17.38 23.15
N GLN A 67 0.59 17.24 24.40
CA GLN A 67 1.49 18.24 24.99
C GLN A 67 2.90 18.06 24.40
N ASP A 68 3.56 19.19 24.14
CA ASP A 68 4.92 19.28 23.59
C ASP A 68 5.94 18.41 24.32
N SER A 69 6.18 17.20 23.81
CA SER A 69 7.36 16.41 24.20
C SER A 69 8.49 16.67 23.22
N LYS A 70 9.52 17.39 23.71
CA LYS A 70 10.84 17.50 23.05
C LYS A 70 11.35 16.13 22.58
N LYS A 71 12.17 16.14 21.53
CA LYS A 71 12.79 14.96 20.90
C LYS A 71 13.59 14.11 21.91
N ASP A 72 12.93 13.18 22.57
CA ASP A 72 13.53 12.05 23.28
C ASP A 72 12.92 10.75 22.77
N SER A 73 13.78 9.82 22.33
CA SER A 73 13.36 8.51 21.84
C SER A 73 12.88 7.63 23.01
N LYS A 74 11.56 7.63 23.24
CA LYS A 74 10.92 6.78 24.24
C LYS A 74 11.18 5.29 23.95
N LYS A 75 12.17 4.70 24.62
CA LYS A 75 12.34 3.25 24.71
C LYS A 75 11.20 2.68 25.55
N TYR A 76 10.41 1.79 24.95
CA TYR A 76 9.41 1.01 25.68
C TYR A 76 10.05 -0.30 26.15
N ASP A 77 10.29 -0.39 27.44
CA ASP A 77 10.76 -1.60 28.10
C ASP A 77 9.58 -2.55 28.35
N SER A 78 9.31 -3.44 27.39
CA SER A 78 8.47 -4.62 27.62
C SER A 78 9.33 -5.82 28.03
N GLU A 79 9.13 -6.35 29.22
CA GLU A 79 9.66 -7.66 29.61
C GLU A 79 9.01 -8.73 28.72
N SER A 80 9.78 -9.27 27.77
CA SER A 80 9.24 -10.26 26.84
C SER A 80 9.27 -11.67 27.42
N ILE A 81 8.25 -12.46 27.07
CA ILE A 81 8.11 -13.89 27.41
C ILE A 81 9.31 -14.72 26.92
N PHE A 82 10.11 -14.20 26.00
CA PHE A 82 11.30 -14.84 25.44
C PHE A 82 12.60 -14.56 26.19
N GLY A 83 12.57 -13.83 27.32
CA GLY A 83 13.78 -13.48 28.09
C GLY A 83 14.75 -12.54 27.35
N HIS A 84 14.32 -11.97 26.22
CA HIS A 84 15.09 -11.05 25.41
C HIS A 84 14.41 -9.68 25.36
N LYS A 85 15.20 -8.62 25.56
CA LYS A 85 14.74 -7.24 25.39
C LYS A 85 14.74 -6.89 23.90
N PHE A 86 13.59 -6.46 23.38
CA PHE A 86 13.47 -5.97 22.01
C PHE A 86 13.53 -4.44 22.02
N ASP A 87 14.55 -3.87 21.38
CA ASP A 87 14.62 -2.42 21.14
C ASP A 87 13.69 -2.07 19.97
N PHE A 88 12.53 -1.51 20.26
CA PHE A 88 11.62 -0.94 19.25
C PHE A 88 12.10 0.46 18.85
N VAL A 89 12.24 0.70 17.55
CA VAL A 89 12.56 2.01 16.98
C VAL A 89 11.39 2.48 16.15
N ILE A 90 10.70 3.52 16.63
CA ILE A 90 9.71 4.26 15.84
C ILE A 90 10.49 5.36 15.11
N PRO A 91 10.56 5.36 13.76
CA PRO A 91 11.19 6.44 13.03
C PRO A 91 10.39 7.74 13.20
N SER A 92 11.07 8.88 13.18
CA SER A 92 10.42 10.17 12.96
C SER A 92 9.82 10.22 11.55
N ASN A 93 8.73 10.96 11.34
CA ASN A 93 8.05 11.06 10.04
C ASN A 93 8.99 11.39 8.85
N GLU A 94 9.99 12.25 9.06
CA GLU A 94 11.05 12.59 8.08
C GLU A 94 11.87 11.37 7.60
N LYS A 95 11.91 10.31 8.41
CA LYS A 95 12.67 9.06 8.21
C LYS A 95 11.75 7.85 7.98
N GLU A 96 10.48 8.09 7.65
CA GLU A 96 9.55 7.01 7.36
C GLU A 96 9.88 6.38 5.99
N SER A 97 10.22 5.09 6.02
CA SER A 97 10.58 4.28 4.83
C SER A 97 9.43 4.17 3.82
N LEU A 98 8.20 4.37 4.29
CA LEU A 98 6.96 4.08 3.60
C LEU A 98 6.24 5.38 3.31
N ILE A 99 6.19 5.75 2.03
CA ILE A 99 5.71 7.07 1.63
C ILE A 99 4.18 7.12 1.69
N GLY A 100 3.66 7.94 2.62
CA GLY A 100 2.24 8.26 2.68
C GLY A 100 1.80 9.14 1.51
N TYR A 101 0.63 8.87 0.94
CA TYR A 101 0.12 9.52 -0.28
C TYR A 101 0.07 11.07 -0.21
N LYS A 102 -0.03 11.64 0.99
CA LYS A 102 -0.08 13.08 1.25
C LYS A 102 1.23 13.83 0.95
N THR A 103 2.35 13.14 0.77
CA THR A 103 3.64 13.77 0.44
C THR A 103 3.71 14.27 -1.01
N CYS A 104 2.84 13.78 -1.90
CA CYS A 104 2.85 14.14 -3.31
C CYS A 104 1.42 14.41 -3.81
N PRO A 105 1.09 15.67 -4.18
CA PRO A 105 -0.24 16.01 -4.71
C PRO A 105 -0.61 15.23 -5.98
N ARG A 106 0.34 14.99 -6.89
CA ARG A 106 0.11 14.19 -8.10
C ARG A 106 -0.25 12.75 -7.79
N LEU A 107 0.46 12.10 -6.87
CA LEU A 107 0.11 10.78 -6.37
C LEU A 107 -1.29 10.76 -5.77
N THR A 108 -1.64 11.74 -4.94
CA THR A 108 -2.99 11.87 -4.36
C THR A 108 -4.06 11.98 -5.45
N HIS A 109 -3.82 12.76 -6.52
CA HIS A 109 -4.71 12.84 -7.67
C HIS A 109 -4.86 11.49 -8.38
N ILE A 110 -3.74 10.83 -8.72
CA ILE A 110 -3.69 9.52 -9.39
C ILE A 110 -4.46 8.44 -8.58
N LEU A 111 -4.23 8.35 -7.27
CA LEU A 111 -4.94 7.41 -6.40
C LEU A 111 -6.43 7.78 -6.20
N THR A 112 -6.77 9.06 -6.30
CA THR A 112 -8.17 9.51 -6.29
C THR A 112 -8.91 9.08 -7.56
N LEU A 113 -8.26 9.13 -8.74
CA LEU A 113 -8.85 8.64 -9.99
C LEU A 113 -9.16 7.13 -9.96
N SER A 114 -8.23 6.30 -9.47
CA SER A 114 -8.47 4.86 -9.31
C SER A 114 -9.62 4.57 -8.32
N SER A 115 -9.72 5.35 -7.25
CA SER A 115 -10.83 5.29 -6.30
C SER A 115 -12.17 5.71 -6.93
N LYS A 116 -12.20 6.77 -7.77
CA LYS A 116 -13.40 7.15 -8.52
C LYS A 116 -13.90 5.99 -9.41
N LYS A 117 -12.99 5.18 -9.95
CA LYS A 117 -13.28 4.03 -10.83
C LYS A 117 -13.84 2.83 -10.07
N GLY A 118 -13.18 2.40 -8.99
CA GLY A 118 -13.66 1.32 -8.12
C GLY A 118 -14.97 1.62 -7.41
N PHE A 119 -15.28 2.91 -7.20
CA PHE A 119 -16.54 3.39 -6.60
C PHE A 119 -17.48 4.10 -7.59
N LYS A 120 -17.47 3.72 -8.87
CA LYS A 120 -18.36 4.32 -9.90
C LYS A 120 -19.86 4.13 -9.57
N GLU A 121 -20.20 3.05 -8.88
CA GLU A 121 -21.57 2.69 -8.47
C GLU A 121 -22.05 3.37 -7.17
N PHE A 122 -21.15 4.04 -6.44
CA PHE A 122 -21.48 4.68 -5.15
C PHE A 122 -21.53 6.20 -5.29
N SER A 123 -22.72 6.76 -5.07
CA SER A 123 -22.99 8.20 -5.14
C SER A 123 -22.36 8.98 -3.96
N ASP A 124 -22.33 8.37 -2.78
CA ASP A 124 -21.57 8.89 -1.64
C ASP A 124 -20.22 8.17 -1.55
N LYS A 125 -19.15 8.96 -1.59
CA LYS A 125 -17.75 8.50 -1.54
C LYS A 125 -17.09 8.81 -0.20
N LYS A 126 -17.77 9.59 0.66
CA LYS A 126 -17.35 9.70 2.05
C LYS A 126 -17.71 8.39 2.75
N ASP A 127 -16.99 8.10 3.82
CA ASP A 127 -17.17 6.94 4.68
C ASP A 127 -16.95 5.54 4.08
N ILE A 128 -16.67 5.36 2.77
CA ILE A 128 -16.43 4.00 2.21
C ILE A 128 -15.31 3.25 2.93
N GLN A 129 -14.16 3.90 3.17
CA GLN A 129 -13.07 3.30 3.94
C GLN A 129 -13.50 2.99 5.39
N ILE A 130 -14.22 3.91 6.03
CA ILE A 130 -14.71 3.76 7.40
C ILE A 130 -15.67 2.57 7.50
N ILE A 131 -16.63 2.47 6.58
CA ILE A 131 -17.58 1.35 6.47
C ILE A 131 -16.83 0.04 6.28
N THR A 132 -15.85 0.01 5.37
CA THR A 132 -15.04 -1.17 5.06
C THR A 132 -14.25 -1.64 6.29
N ASP A 133 -13.55 -0.73 6.96
CA ASP A 133 -12.71 -1.06 8.11
C ASP A 133 -13.55 -1.45 9.35
N ASN A 134 -14.67 -0.77 9.62
CA ASN A 134 -15.59 -1.18 10.70
C ASN A 134 -16.26 -2.52 10.37
N PHE A 135 -16.60 -2.82 9.12
CA PHE A 135 -17.22 -4.08 8.71
C PHE A 135 -16.26 -5.25 8.87
N LEU A 136 -15.02 -5.13 8.36
CA LEU A 136 -13.98 -6.14 8.52
C LEU A 136 -13.62 -6.35 10.00
N TYR A 137 -13.48 -5.26 10.77
CA TYR A 137 -13.31 -5.34 12.22
C TYR A 137 -14.44 -6.13 12.90
N SER A 138 -15.71 -5.86 12.52
CA SER A 138 -16.88 -6.53 13.09
C SER A 138 -16.85 -8.04 12.83
N ILE A 139 -16.52 -8.44 11.59
CA ILE A 139 -16.36 -9.85 11.20
C ILE A 139 -15.22 -10.52 11.98
N CYS A 140 -14.03 -9.93 11.99
CA CYS A 140 -12.85 -10.53 12.62
C CYS A 140 -12.98 -10.63 14.15
N THR A 141 -13.68 -9.70 14.80
CA THR A 141 -13.97 -9.75 16.24
C THR A 141 -15.23 -10.52 16.61
N LYS A 142 -16.03 -10.95 15.62
CA LYS A 142 -17.38 -11.53 15.81
C LYS A 142 -18.31 -10.61 16.61
N SER A 143 -18.09 -9.30 16.56
CA SER A 143 -18.94 -8.30 17.21
C SER A 143 -20.15 -7.97 16.34
N LYS A 144 -21.20 -7.41 16.97
CA LYS A 144 -22.38 -6.96 16.23
C LYS A 144 -22.01 -5.74 15.38
N ILE A 145 -22.38 -5.78 14.10
CA ILE A 145 -22.24 -4.65 13.16
C ILE A 145 -22.89 -3.41 13.78
N ASN A 146 -22.10 -2.34 13.94
CA ASN A 146 -22.63 -1.06 14.41
C ASN A 146 -23.31 -0.33 13.24
N CYS A 147 -24.65 -0.35 13.26
CA CYS A 147 -25.53 0.32 12.30
C CYS A 147 -25.34 1.85 12.21
N ASP A 148 -24.77 2.50 13.23
CA ASP A 148 -24.49 3.94 13.22
C ASP A 148 -23.26 4.28 12.36
N LYS A 149 -22.41 3.28 12.05
CA LYS A 149 -21.16 3.41 11.30
C LYS A 149 -21.13 2.65 9.97
N ILE A 150 -22.03 1.69 9.80
CA ILE A 150 -22.10 0.77 8.67
C ILE A 150 -23.58 0.67 8.27
N PRO A 151 -23.94 0.68 6.98
CA PRO A 151 -25.32 0.40 6.56
C PRO A 151 -25.83 -0.93 7.14
N CYS A 152 -26.94 -0.91 7.91
CA CYS A 152 -27.57 -2.12 8.43
C CYS A 152 -27.94 -3.14 7.34
N ASN A 153 -28.05 -2.71 6.09
CA ASN A 153 -28.19 -3.60 4.95
C ASN A 153 -26.83 -4.28 4.67
N LEU A 154 -26.75 -5.56 5.02
CA LEU A 154 -25.57 -6.40 4.83
C LEU A 154 -25.12 -6.49 3.36
N GLU A 155 -26.06 -6.62 2.42
CA GLU A 155 -25.75 -6.69 0.98
C GLU A 155 -25.10 -5.40 0.48
N LYS A 156 -25.60 -4.23 0.90
CA LYS A 156 -24.98 -2.93 0.60
C LYS A 156 -23.56 -2.85 1.16
N SER A 157 -23.37 -3.31 2.40
CA SER A 157 -22.06 -3.29 3.07
C SER A 157 -21.05 -4.23 2.39
N ILE A 158 -21.48 -5.41 1.95
CA ILE A 158 -20.65 -6.32 1.13
C ILE A 158 -20.22 -5.65 -0.17
N LYS A 159 -21.15 -5.06 -0.92
CA LYS A 159 -20.84 -4.35 -2.19
C LYS A 159 -19.84 -3.20 -1.99
N ILE A 160 -19.94 -2.45 -0.89
CA ILE A 160 -18.97 -1.39 -0.54
C ILE A 160 -17.57 -1.97 -0.32
N VAL A 161 -17.45 -3.07 0.44
CA VAL A 161 -16.18 -3.77 0.70
C VAL A 161 -15.57 -4.33 -0.59
N GLU A 162 -16.39 -4.95 -1.45
CA GLU A 162 -15.97 -5.44 -2.77
C GLU A 162 -15.46 -4.31 -3.67
N GLY A 163 -16.18 -3.18 -3.74
CA GLY A 163 -15.71 -1.97 -4.44
C GLY A 163 -14.40 -1.42 -3.88
N SER A 164 -14.18 -1.57 -2.58
CA SER A 164 -12.93 -1.17 -1.94
C SER A 164 -11.79 -2.11 -2.33
N PHE A 165 -12.02 -3.43 -2.33
CA PHE A 165 -11.03 -4.41 -2.80
C PHE A 165 -10.71 -4.22 -4.30
N LYS A 166 -11.71 -3.94 -5.15
CA LYS A 166 -11.49 -3.55 -6.55
C LYS A 166 -10.61 -2.30 -6.68
N THR A 167 -10.82 -1.29 -5.84
CA THR A 167 -9.97 -0.08 -5.79
C THR A 167 -8.52 -0.43 -5.45
N TRP A 168 -8.27 -1.30 -4.45
CA TRP A 168 -6.93 -1.80 -4.12
C TRP A 168 -6.27 -2.54 -5.29
N SER A 169 -7.03 -3.41 -5.97
CA SER A 169 -6.54 -4.13 -7.15
C SER A 169 -6.15 -3.16 -8.28
N TYR A 170 -6.97 -2.15 -8.56
CA TYR A 170 -6.65 -1.12 -9.57
C TYR A 170 -5.39 -0.31 -9.20
N GLN A 171 -5.21 0.06 -7.94
CA GLN A 171 -4.00 0.76 -7.48
C GLN A 171 -2.74 -0.12 -7.62
N SER A 172 -2.84 -1.41 -7.29
CA SER A 172 -1.74 -2.37 -7.43
C SER A 172 -1.38 -2.61 -8.91
N ILE A 173 -2.39 -2.73 -9.80
CA ILE A 173 -2.17 -2.83 -11.26
C ILE A 173 -1.49 -1.57 -11.80
N LEU A 174 -1.93 -0.38 -11.35
CA LEU A 174 -1.34 0.90 -11.76
C LEU A 174 0.14 1.00 -11.35
N LEU A 175 0.46 0.67 -10.10
CA LEU A 175 1.85 0.59 -9.61
C LEU A 175 2.68 -0.46 -10.35
N LYS A 176 2.09 -1.58 -10.74
CA LYS A 176 2.77 -2.60 -11.55
C LYS A 176 3.12 -2.08 -12.95
N LYS A 177 2.20 -1.36 -13.60
CA LYS A 177 2.38 -0.80 -14.96
C LYS A 177 3.32 0.42 -15.01
N HIS A 178 3.27 1.32 -14.02
CA HIS A 178 4.03 2.58 -14.06
C HIS A 178 5.30 2.53 -13.21
N SER A 179 6.47 2.44 -13.87
CA SER A 179 7.78 2.38 -13.21
C SER A 179 8.10 3.60 -12.35
N ASN A 180 7.74 4.80 -12.79
CA ASN A 180 7.97 6.04 -12.02
C ASN A 180 7.14 6.05 -10.74
N LEU A 181 5.85 5.68 -10.84
CA LEU A 181 4.95 5.57 -9.69
C LEU A 181 5.42 4.49 -8.71
N ARG A 182 5.87 3.34 -9.20
CA ARG A 182 6.48 2.29 -8.37
C ARG A 182 7.75 2.77 -7.68
N LYS A 183 8.66 3.42 -8.41
CA LYS A 183 9.89 3.99 -7.84
C LYS A 183 9.55 5.02 -6.76
N PHE A 184 8.59 5.91 -7.00
CA PHE A 184 8.12 6.86 -6.00
C PHE A 184 7.62 6.15 -4.74
N MET A 185 6.67 5.21 -4.86
CA MET A 185 6.05 4.56 -3.70
C MET A 185 6.97 3.61 -2.92
N PHE A 186 7.87 2.93 -3.61
CA PHE A 186 8.72 1.87 -3.04
C PHE A 186 10.15 2.32 -2.77
N GLY A 187 10.64 3.39 -3.37
CA GLY A 187 12.07 3.70 -3.45
C GLY A 187 12.75 3.99 -2.11
N LYS A 188 12.07 4.67 -1.17
CA LYS A 188 12.60 4.83 0.21
C LYS A 188 12.72 3.47 0.91
N PHE A 189 11.68 2.63 0.84
CA PHE A 189 11.72 1.28 1.40
C PHE A 189 12.75 0.37 0.72
N ALA A 190 12.97 0.51 -0.60
CA ALA A 190 13.99 -0.24 -1.32
C ALA A 190 15.41 0.09 -0.81
N ASN A 191 15.68 1.36 -0.51
CA ASN A 191 16.93 1.80 0.11
C ASN A 191 17.10 1.22 1.53
N ASP A 192 16.07 1.27 2.36
CA ASP A 192 16.13 0.70 3.70
C ASP A 192 16.24 -0.84 3.69
N LEU A 193 15.59 -1.51 2.72
CA LEU A 193 15.73 -2.94 2.51
C LEU A 193 17.15 -3.32 2.07
N LEU A 194 17.83 -2.51 1.23
CA LEU A 194 19.25 -2.72 0.92
C LEU A 194 20.12 -2.64 2.18
N ILE A 195 19.89 -1.67 3.05
CA ILE A 195 20.60 -1.53 4.33
C ILE A 195 20.33 -2.75 5.23
N ILE A 196 19.10 -3.24 5.28
CA ILE A 196 18.70 -4.42 6.05
C ILE A 196 19.35 -5.71 5.52
N LEU A 197 19.29 -5.96 4.20
CA LEU A 197 19.88 -7.16 3.58
C LEU A 197 21.40 -7.21 3.69
N ARG A 198 22.06 -6.04 3.70
CA ARG A 198 23.51 -5.90 3.92
C ARG A 198 23.93 -6.01 5.38
N ASN A 199 22.98 -6.00 6.33
CA ASN A 199 23.24 -6.09 7.75
C ASN A 199 23.45 -7.55 8.20
N ASN A 200 24.29 -7.76 9.21
CA ASN A 200 24.52 -9.08 9.83
C ASN A 200 23.44 -9.47 10.86
N LYS A 201 22.38 -8.66 11.01
CA LYS A 201 21.22 -8.98 11.86
C LYS A 201 20.41 -10.15 11.27
N LYS A 202 20.21 -11.21 12.07
CA LYS A 202 19.50 -12.43 11.65
C LYS A 202 18.02 -12.23 11.36
N ILE A 203 17.37 -11.30 12.08
CA ILE A 203 15.94 -11.00 11.97
C ILE A 203 15.79 -9.48 12.09
N ASN A 204 14.96 -8.90 11.22
CA ASN A 204 14.48 -7.53 11.31
C ASN A 204 12.95 -7.58 11.15
N ILE A 205 12.22 -6.81 11.96
CA ILE A 205 10.76 -6.76 11.94
C ILE A 205 10.36 -5.32 11.69
N ILE A 206 9.47 -5.10 10.71
CA ILE A 206 8.92 -3.80 10.37
C ILE A 206 7.40 -3.92 10.54
N SER A 207 6.81 -3.07 11.38
CA SER A 207 5.37 -2.90 11.44
C SER A 207 4.95 -1.91 10.34
N ALA A 208 3.96 -2.26 9.54
CA ALA A 208 3.53 -1.48 8.39
C ALA A 208 1.99 -1.52 8.26
N HIS A 209 1.42 -0.55 7.54
CA HIS A 209 0.00 -0.52 7.22
C HIS A 209 -0.33 -1.44 6.02
N ASP A 210 -1.60 -1.77 5.83
CA ASP A 210 -2.08 -2.61 4.72
C ASP A 210 -1.71 -2.03 3.35
N ASN A 211 -1.93 -0.72 3.14
CA ASN A 211 -1.48 0.00 1.95
C ASN A 211 0.03 -0.15 1.72
N SER A 212 0.83 -0.01 2.78
CA SER A 212 2.28 -0.15 2.73
C SER A 212 2.70 -1.56 2.32
N LEU A 213 2.02 -2.60 2.82
CA LEU A 213 2.27 -3.99 2.41
C LEU A 213 1.95 -4.21 0.92
N SER A 214 0.84 -3.66 0.38
CA SER A 214 0.54 -3.69 -1.06
C SER A 214 1.64 -3.01 -1.89
N TYR A 215 2.14 -1.87 -1.44
CA TYR A 215 3.22 -1.14 -2.12
C TYR A 215 4.56 -1.88 -2.06
N ILE A 216 4.87 -2.56 -0.95
CA ILE A 216 6.04 -3.43 -0.83
C ILE A 216 5.90 -4.64 -1.77
N LEU A 217 4.75 -5.32 -1.79
CA LEU A 217 4.50 -6.48 -2.67
C LEU A 217 4.64 -6.11 -4.15
N THR A 218 4.02 -5.01 -4.57
CA THR A 218 4.13 -4.52 -5.95
C THR A 218 5.54 -4.00 -6.25
N GLY A 219 6.18 -3.36 -5.27
CA GLY A 219 7.54 -2.83 -5.33
C GLY A 219 8.60 -3.91 -5.48
N LEU A 220 8.44 -5.05 -4.81
CA LEU A 220 9.25 -6.26 -4.97
C LEU A 220 8.98 -7.01 -6.29
N GLY A 221 8.07 -6.50 -7.12
CA GLY A 221 7.76 -7.09 -8.43
C GLY A 221 6.91 -8.34 -8.36
N THR A 222 6.17 -8.57 -7.26
CA THR A 222 5.24 -9.71 -7.15
C THR A 222 3.96 -9.48 -7.95
N ASP A 223 3.25 -10.57 -8.25
CA ASP A 223 1.94 -10.55 -8.92
C ASP A 223 0.74 -10.39 -7.96
N ILE A 224 0.97 -10.14 -6.67
CA ILE A 224 -0.10 -10.00 -5.67
C ILE A 224 -0.79 -8.64 -5.83
N LEU A 225 -2.10 -8.67 -6.15
CA LEU A 225 -2.94 -7.47 -6.34
C LEU A 225 -3.98 -7.28 -5.23
N GLU A 226 -4.15 -8.28 -4.36
CA GLU A 226 -5.17 -8.32 -3.31
C GLU A 226 -4.86 -7.37 -2.14
N ARG A 227 -5.91 -6.86 -1.46
CA ARG A 227 -5.74 -6.13 -0.19
C ARG A 227 -5.19 -7.09 0.87
N PRO A 228 -4.10 -6.76 1.58
CA PRO A 228 -3.61 -7.56 2.70
C PRO A 228 -4.66 -7.68 3.82
N PRO A 229 -5.09 -8.90 4.20
CA PRO A 229 -5.96 -9.09 5.36
C PRO A 229 -5.29 -8.69 6.68
N LEU A 230 -6.07 -8.56 7.75
CA LEU A 230 -5.56 -8.29 9.10
C LEU A 230 -4.52 -9.34 9.52
N ALA A 231 -3.48 -8.87 10.21
CA ALA A 231 -2.29 -9.65 10.61
C ALA A 231 -1.50 -10.28 9.44
N SER A 232 -1.62 -9.72 8.22
CA SER A 232 -0.75 -10.11 7.10
C SER A 232 0.73 -9.86 7.37
N ALA A 233 1.58 -10.70 6.79
CA ALA A 233 3.02 -10.57 6.85
C ALA A 233 3.68 -10.86 5.50
N ILE A 234 4.71 -10.08 5.18
CA ILE A 234 5.65 -10.34 4.10
C ILE A 234 6.93 -10.85 4.73
N PHE A 235 7.37 -12.04 4.36
CA PHE A 235 8.65 -12.60 4.77
C PHE A 235 9.64 -12.46 3.62
N ILE A 236 10.78 -11.83 3.88
CA ILE A 236 11.90 -11.73 2.94
C ILE A 236 13.04 -12.53 3.57
N GLU A 237 13.24 -13.75 3.08
CA GLU A 237 14.18 -14.71 3.67
C GLU A 237 15.45 -14.81 2.83
N ILE A 238 16.62 -14.77 3.47
CA ILE A 238 17.90 -15.02 2.82
C ILE A 238 18.29 -16.49 3.03
N TRP A 239 18.32 -17.25 1.94
CA TRP A 239 18.76 -18.64 1.90
C TRP A 239 20.19 -18.74 1.38
N SER A 240 20.91 -19.80 1.78
CA SER A 240 22.28 -20.07 1.32
C SER A 240 22.44 -21.55 0.99
N TYR A 241 22.96 -21.85 -0.20
CA TYR A 241 23.29 -23.20 -0.64
C TYR A 241 24.62 -23.17 -1.39
N ASN A 242 25.59 -24.01 -0.97
CA ASN A 242 26.95 -24.04 -1.51
C ASN A 242 27.60 -22.64 -1.64
N SER A 243 27.44 -21.81 -0.60
CA SER A 243 27.88 -20.41 -0.52
C SER A 243 27.19 -19.42 -1.48
N VAL A 244 26.26 -19.87 -2.33
CA VAL A 244 25.41 -19.00 -3.15
C VAL A 244 24.19 -18.58 -2.34
N LYS A 245 23.90 -17.27 -2.32
CA LYS A 245 22.75 -16.70 -1.61
C LYS A 245 21.55 -16.51 -2.54
N TYR A 246 20.36 -16.71 -1.98
CA TYR A 246 19.07 -16.50 -2.64
C TYR A 246 18.14 -15.72 -1.71
N ILE A 247 17.16 -15.04 -2.28
CA ILE A 247 16.08 -14.37 -1.58
C ILE A 247 14.76 -15.03 -1.96
N ARG A 248 13.99 -15.46 -0.95
CA ARG A 248 12.64 -15.97 -1.10
C ARG A 248 11.66 -14.97 -0.48
N ILE A 249 10.62 -14.63 -1.21
CA ILE A 249 9.55 -13.75 -0.73
C ILE A 249 8.33 -14.63 -0.45
N LEU A 250 7.71 -14.46 0.72
CA LEU A 250 6.44 -15.07 1.04
C LEU A 250 5.45 -14.01 1.50
N PHE A 251 4.19 -14.19 1.13
CA PHE A 251 3.06 -13.41 1.62
C PHE A 251 2.07 -14.37 2.28
N ASN A 252 1.80 -14.19 3.58
CA ASN A 252 0.87 -15.02 4.34
C ASN A 252 1.14 -16.54 4.19
N ASN A 253 2.43 -16.93 4.24
CA ASN A 253 2.99 -18.28 4.04
C ASN A 253 2.99 -18.82 2.60
N PHE A 254 2.42 -18.11 1.63
CA PHE A 254 2.51 -18.48 0.21
C PHE A 254 3.76 -17.87 -0.42
N VAL A 255 4.52 -18.66 -1.18
CA VAL A 255 5.71 -18.17 -1.89
C VAL A 255 5.27 -17.29 -3.05
N CYS A 256 5.76 -16.05 -3.09
CA CYS A 256 5.49 -15.11 -4.18
C CYS A 256 6.45 -15.37 -5.34
N LEU A 257 5.91 -15.50 -6.55
CA LEU A 257 6.70 -15.31 -7.76
C LEU A 257 6.97 -13.80 -7.95
N THR A 258 8.08 -13.49 -8.62
CA THR A 258 8.47 -12.12 -8.97
C THR A 258 8.67 -11.98 -10.46
N ASN A 259 8.56 -10.77 -10.98
CA ASN A 259 8.98 -10.44 -12.34
C ASN A 259 10.51 -10.30 -12.51
N LEU A 260 11.29 -10.46 -11.43
CA LEU A 260 12.76 -10.36 -11.43
C LEU A 260 13.41 -11.67 -11.89
N ASP A 261 12.87 -12.79 -11.45
CA ASP A 261 13.29 -14.15 -11.78
C ASP A 261 12.07 -15.08 -11.67
N LYS A 262 11.94 -16.02 -12.62
CA LYS A 262 10.77 -16.93 -12.69
C LYS A 262 10.80 -18.05 -11.64
N SER A 263 11.89 -18.20 -10.88
CA SER A 263 12.00 -19.17 -9.80
C SER A 263 11.42 -18.63 -8.48
N THR A 264 11.21 -19.55 -7.54
CA THR A 264 10.80 -19.24 -6.17
C THR A 264 11.92 -18.67 -5.29
N ASN A 265 13.16 -18.67 -5.77
CA ASN A 265 14.35 -18.29 -5.00
C ASN A 265 15.23 -17.38 -5.86
N VAL A 266 14.93 -16.07 -5.86
CA VAL A 266 15.63 -15.06 -6.65
C VAL A 266 17.11 -15.03 -6.24
N PRO A 267 18.09 -15.07 -7.16
CA PRO A 267 19.50 -14.93 -6.78
C PRO A 267 19.74 -13.62 -6.03
N TYR A 268 20.51 -13.66 -4.94
CA TYR A 268 20.67 -12.50 -4.04
C TYR A 268 21.16 -11.24 -4.79
N GLU A 269 22.17 -11.39 -5.66
CA GLU A 269 22.68 -10.29 -6.48
C GLU A 269 21.65 -9.73 -7.46
N THR A 270 20.75 -10.56 -8.01
CA THR A 270 19.64 -10.10 -8.88
C THR A 270 18.70 -9.18 -8.11
N MET A 271 18.37 -9.54 -6.86
CA MET A 271 17.54 -8.70 -5.99
C MET A 271 18.26 -7.41 -5.57
N ILE A 272 19.54 -7.47 -5.18
CA ILE A 272 20.32 -6.26 -4.83
C ILE A 272 20.38 -5.29 -6.01
N ASN A 273 20.76 -5.77 -7.20
CA ASN A 273 20.80 -4.94 -8.42
C ASN A 273 19.40 -4.40 -8.83
N TYR A 274 18.31 -5.07 -8.45
CA TYR A 274 16.97 -4.53 -8.63
C TYR A 274 16.67 -3.40 -7.64
N LEU A 275 16.90 -3.64 -6.35
CA LEU A 275 16.64 -2.65 -5.30
C LEU A 275 17.48 -1.39 -5.48
N GLU A 276 18.75 -1.49 -5.92
CA GLU A 276 19.59 -0.32 -6.20
C GLU A 276 19.06 0.58 -7.32
N ARG A 277 18.39 -0.01 -8.34
CA ARG A 277 17.75 0.75 -9.41
C ARG A 277 16.39 1.33 -8.99
N ALA A 278 15.71 0.66 -8.06
CA ALA A 278 14.43 1.10 -7.50
C ALA A 278 14.58 2.12 -6.36
N ALA A 279 15.74 2.17 -5.70
CA ALA A 279 16.00 3.04 -4.56
C ALA A 279 15.84 4.53 -4.89
N ILE A 280 15.39 5.27 -3.88
CA ILE A 280 15.48 6.74 -3.81
C ILE A 280 16.45 7.05 -2.67
N SER A 281 17.51 7.79 -2.98
CA SER A 281 18.66 7.98 -2.10
C SER A 281 18.53 9.19 -1.16
N ASP A 282 17.79 10.23 -1.59
CA ASP A 282 17.58 11.45 -0.82
C ASP A 282 16.22 12.12 -1.12
N GLU A 283 15.92 13.20 -0.39
CA GLU A 283 14.65 13.93 -0.49
C GLU A 283 14.50 14.69 -1.82
N LYS A 284 15.60 15.12 -2.46
CA LYS A 284 15.54 15.82 -3.76
C LYS A 284 15.17 14.86 -4.88
N GLU A 285 15.72 13.65 -4.85
CA GLU A 285 15.32 12.58 -5.76
C GLU A 285 13.85 12.20 -5.53
N LEU A 286 13.34 12.27 -4.28
CA LEU A 286 11.92 12.06 -3.99
C LEU A 286 11.03 13.18 -4.54
N GLU A 287 11.36 14.44 -4.29
CA GLU A 287 10.67 15.63 -4.84
C GLU A 287 10.64 15.57 -6.39
N GLN A 288 11.78 15.31 -7.02
CA GLN A 288 11.89 15.16 -8.47
C GLN A 288 11.08 13.96 -8.98
N SER A 289 11.04 12.86 -8.22
CA SER A 289 10.20 11.70 -8.56
C SER A 289 8.70 12.04 -8.49
N CYS A 290 8.25 12.84 -7.51
CA CYS A 290 6.87 13.35 -7.46
C CYS A 290 6.54 14.27 -8.66
N ALA A 291 7.48 15.14 -9.06
CA ALA A 291 7.33 16.02 -10.20
C ALA A 291 7.34 15.28 -11.57
N ASN A 292 7.77 14.02 -11.58
CA ASN A 292 7.82 13.13 -12.75
C ASN A 292 6.71 12.04 -12.75
N LEU A 293 5.72 12.16 -11.86
CA LEU A 293 4.45 11.41 -11.91
C LEU A 293 3.46 12.08 -12.86
#